data_AF-A0A6A2ZJ80-F1
#
_entry.id   AF-A0A6A2ZJ80-F1
#
_cell.length_a   1.000
_cell.length_b   1.000
_cell.length_c   1.000
_cell.angle_alpha   90.00
_cell.angle_beta   90.00
_cell.angle_gamma   90.00
#
_symmetry.space_group_name_H-M   'P 1'
#
loop_
_entity.id
_entity.type
_entity.pdbx_description
1 polymer ?
#
loop_
_entity_poly.entity_id
_entity_poly.type
_entity_poly.pdbx_seq_one_letter_code
_entity_poly.pdbx_strand_id
1 'polypeptide(L)'
;MSNNCVLGLSVLFVSQSTETPHPITLHVVQGAIPSDFPSGTYYLTGPGLFTDDHGSTVHPLDGHGYLRAFRIDGAAKQVKFMAKGKRFGNVKVMKNVANTGVLRWGGRLLCLWEGGDPYEIESETLDTVGSFNVINGSNVIMQKKGTGDLLDVATRLLKQVLHGVFKMPPKRLLSHYKLDAQRNRLLAISCNAEDIIPDHLMIHDWIWAFTDTRYILFGNRIKLDVIESMTAVSGLSPMISALSAARLESAAGSSLPEVAATCWQCFEVKDVDDNSSKLVLVLTNGSISKNYLVRYNWQSGQLDPSIMNVKQGDELLHLVQISINLDSNGNCQECSMKKLSEWSKPSDFPVINPELSGKKNECIYASTSSGSRQALPHFPFDMVVKINLSTKTASTWSAGARRFIGEPIFVSKGTEEEDGYILAVEYAVSIQRCYLVILDPKRIGETDAVVARLEVPKHLNFPLGFHGFWDNSN
;
A
#
# COMPACT_ATOMS: atom_id res chain seq x y z
N MET A 1 10.18 4.98 -33.00
CA MET A 1 9.61 5.98 -32.05
C MET A 1 9.25 5.38 -30.68
N SER A 2 9.43 4.07 -30.42
CA SER A 2 9.06 3.40 -29.16
C SER A 2 10.06 3.57 -28.00
N ASN A 3 11.38 3.55 -28.26
CA ASN A 3 12.38 3.53 -27.18
C ASN A 3 12.49 4.85 -26.39
N ASN A 4 12.28 6.01 -27.01
CA ASN A 4 12.39 7.31 -26.32
C ASN A 4 11.24 7.57 -25.33
N CYS A 5 10.05 7.00 -25.56
CA CYS A 5 8.92 7.11 -24.62
C CYS A 5 9.15 6.28 -23.35
N VAL A 6 9.77 5.10 -23.47
CA VAL A 6 10.08 4.21 -22.34
C VAL A 6 11.27 4.74 -21.53
N LEU A 7 12.32 5.25 -22.21
CA LEU A 7 13.48 5.87 -21.56
C LEU A 7 13.09 7.05 -20.68
N GLY A 8 12.11 7.86 -21.09
CA GLY A 8 11.60 8.99 -20.31
C GLY A 8 10.84 8.61 -19.04
N LEU A 9 10.56 7.33 -18.79
CA LEU A 9 9.79 6.88 -17.62
C LEU A 9 10.64 6.19 -16.55
N SER A 10 11.91 5.91 -16.85
CA SER A 10 12.91 5.59 -15.83
C SER A 10 12.99 6.66 -14.73
N VAL A 11 12.62 7.90 -15.07
CA VAL A 11 12.56 9.06 -14.17
C VAL A 11 11.54 8.89 -13.03
N LEU A 12 10.55 8.01 -13.19
CA LEU A 12 9.61 7.63 -12.11
C LEU A 12 10.29 6.87 -10.98
N PHE A 13 11.46 6.28 -11.23
CA PHE A 13 12.23 5.49 -10.30
C PHE A 13 13.65 6.04 -10.09
N VAL A 14 13.80 7.36 -10.12
CA VAL A 14 15.06 8.02 -9.79
C VAL A 14 15.13 8.25 -8.29
N SER A 15 16.23 7.81 -7.68
CA SER A 15 16.47 8.00 -6.25
C SER A 15 16.40 9.47 -5.85
N GLN A 16 15.68 9.76 -4.78
CA GLN A 16 15.60 11.04 -4.10
C GLN A 16 16.15 10.87 -2.68
N SER A 17 17.27 11.54 -2.40
CA SER A 17 17.93 11.55 -1.09
C SER A 17 17.82 12.88 -0.35
N THR A 18 17.28 13.91 -1.00
CA THR A 18 17.16 15.26 -0.46
C THR A 18 16.06 15.27 0.59
N GLU A 19 16.37 15.86 1.74
CA GLU A 19 15.47 16.00 2.87
C GLU A 19 15.17 17.47 3.11
N THR A 20 14.05 17.73 3.78
CA THR A 20 13.70 19.08 4.23
C THR A 20 14.09 19.25 5.71
N PRO A 21 14.97 20.20 6.05
CA PRO A 21 15.29 20.48 7.46
C PRO A 21 14.13 21.19 8.18
N HIS A 22 13.31 21.94 7.43
CA HIS A 22 12.18 22.69 7.94
C HIS A 22 11.00 22.62 6.95
N PRO A 23 9.74 22.76 7.43
CA PRO A 23 8.57 22.69 6.56
C PRO A 23 8.57 23.77 5.48
N ILE A 24 8.27 23.38 4.25
CA ILE A 24 8.21 24.28 3.10
C ILE A 24 6.75 24.57 2.76
N THR A 25 6.37 25.84 2.67
CA THR A 25 5.03 26.21 2.21
C THR A 25 4.92 25.95 0.70
N LEU A 26 3.94 25.14 0.29
CA LEU A 26 3.69 24.86 -1.11
C LEU A 26 2.89 25.97 -1.77
N HIS A 27 3.18 26.23 -3.04
CA HIS A 27 2.46 27.22 -3.85
C HIS A 27 1.29 26.56 -4.60
N VAL A 28 0.11 27.18 -4.52
CA VAL A 28 -1.05 26.77 -5.32
C VAL A 28 -0.85 27.27 -6.76
N VAL A 29 -0.87 26.35 -7.72
CA VAL A 29 -0.69 26.64 -9.16
C VAL A 29 -1.99 26.56 -9.95
N GLN A 30 -3.03 25.95 -9.38
CA GLN A 30 -4.39 25.91 -9.94
C GLN A 30 -5.39 25.89 -8.80
N GLY A 31 -6.50 26.63 -8.95
CA GLY A 31 -7.60 26.64 -8.00
C GLY A 31 -7.22 27.30 -6.66
N ALA A 32 -7.87 26.89 -5.58
CA ALA A 32 -7.63 27.41 -4.24
C ALA A 32 -7.96 26.35 -3.18
N ILE A 33 -7.18 26.32 -2.09
CA ILE A 33 -7.49 25.44 -0.95
C ILE A 33 -8.82 25.94 -0.32
N PRO A 34 -9.83 25.08 -0.19
CA PRO A 34 -11.09 25.45 0.43
C PRO A 34 -10.89 25.81 1.91
N SER A 35 -11.61 26.84 2.39
CA SER A 35 -11.56 27.23 3.82
C SER A 35 -12.16 26.18 4.74
N ASP A 36 -13.03 25.33 4.20
CA ASP A 36 -13.69 24.21 4.87
C ASP A 36 -12.93 22.89 4.69
N PHE A 37 -11.72 22.92 4.10
CA PHE A 37 -10.86 21.74 4.05
C PHE A 37 -10.43 21.33 5.48
N PRO A 38 -10.59 20.06 5.90
CA PRO A 38 -10.17 19.63 7.23
C PRO A 38 -8.67 19.85 7.47
N SER A 39 -8.32 20.50 8.58
CA SER A 39 -6.91 20.66 8.94
C SER A 39 -6.35 19.34 9.48
N GLY A 40 -5.23 18.90 8.92
CA GLY A 40 -4.62 17.62 9.25
C GLY A 40 -3.34 17.37 8.44
N THR A 41 -2.82 16.16 8.48
CA THR A 41 -1.59 15.80 7.77
C THR A 41 -1.78 14.57 6.90
N TYR A 42 -1.49 14.71 5.62
CA TYR A 42 -1.37 13.57 4.70
C TYR A 42 0.05 13.04 4.72
N TYR A 43 0.23 11.85 5.29
CA TYR A 43 1.48 11.11 5.26
C TYR A 43 1.52 10.15 4.08
N LEU A 44 2.65 10.08 3.38
CA LEU A 44 2.86 9.16 2.26
C LEU A 44 4.26 8.57 2.32
N THR A 45 4.34 7.25 2.42
CA THR A 45 5.62 6.53 2.34
C THR A 45 5.79 5.81 1.00
N GLY A 46 6.96 5.26 0.78
CA GLY A 46 7.35 4.61 -0.47
C GLY A 46 8.87 4.57 -0.60
N PRO A 47 9.39 3.85 -1.60
CA PRO A 47 10.82 3.79 -1.83
C PRO A 47 11.32 5.12 -2.42
N GLY A 48 12.26 5.76 -1.74
CA GLY A 48 12.94 6.95 -2.25
C GLY A 48 14.36 6.70 -2.71
N LEU A 49 15.03 5.63 -2.23
CA LEU A 49 16.38 5.28 -2.68
C LEU A 49 16.40 3.88 -3.28
N PHE A 50 16.68 3.80 -4.58
CA PHE A 50 16.81 2.56 -5.33
C PHE A 50 18.25 2.08 -5.46
N THR A 51 19.12 2.51 -4.56
CA THR A 51 20.50 2.02 -4.46
C THR A 51 20.71 1.36 -3.10
N ASP A 52 21.37 0.21 -3.08
CA ASP A 52 21.90 -0.36 -1.84
C ASP A 52 23.17 0.38 -1.37
N ASP A 53 23.71 -0.03 -0.23
CA ASP A 53 24.92 0.56 0.34
C ASP A 53 26.20 0.20 -0.42
N HIS A 54 26.10 -0.68 -1.42
CA HIS A 54 27.17 -1.05 -2.34
C HIS A 54 27.08 -0.30 -3.68
N GLY A 55 26.06 0.54 -3.88
CA GLY A 55 25.82 1.32 -5.09
C GLY A 55 25.11 0.54 -6.20
N SER A 56 24.62 -0.66 -5.93
CA SER A 56 23.83 -1.45 -6.89
C SER A 56 22.39 -0.96 -6.90
N THR A 57 21.77 -0.95 -8.09
CA THR A 57 20.33 -0.72 -8.20
C THR A 57 19.59 -1.84 -7.48
N VAL A 58 18.62 -1.48 -6.64
CA VAL A 58 17.74 -2.44 -5.97
C VAL A 58 16.34 -2.38 -6.55
N HIS A 59 15.62 -3.47 -6.33
CA HIS A 59 14.20 -3.54 -6.61
C HIS A 59 13.44 -2.43 -5.82
N PRO A 60 12.45 -1.75 -6.41
CA PRO A 60 11.63 -0.74 -5.72
C PRO A 60 11.11 -1.16 -4.34
N LEU A 61 10.63 -2.39 -4.16
CA LEU A 61 10.20 -2.90 -2.84
C LEU A 61 11.35 -2.98 -1.81
N ASP A 62 12.60 -3.11 -2.25
CA ASP A 62 13.81 -3.15 -1.40
C ASP A 62 14.47 -1.77 -1.24
N GLY A 63 13.90 -0.75 -1.91
CA GLY A 63 14.33 0.63 -1.82
C GLY A 63 14.06 1.22 -0.44
N HIS A 64 14.97 2.07 0.05
CA HIS A 64 14.80 2.68 1.37
C HIS A 64 13.55 3.59 1.42
N GLY A 65 12.84 3.54 2.53
CA GLY A 65 11.68 4.39 2.79
C GLY A 65 12.00 5.88 2.74
N TYR A 66 11.10 6.63 2.10
CA TYR A 66 11.12 8.07 2.02
C TYR A 66 9.74 8.61 2.40
N LEU A 67 9.65 9.09 3.62
CA LEU A 67 8.42 9.59 4.22
C LEU A 67 8.20 11.03 3.80
N ARG A 68 6.98 11.32 3.35
CA ARG A 68 6.51 12.64 2.96
C ARG A 68 5.31 13.01 3.83
N ALA A 69 5.22 14.27 4.22
CA ALA A 69 4.09 14.81 4.95
C ALA A 69 3.61 16.10 4.28
N PHE A 70 2.32 16.17 3.98
CA PHE A 70 1.62 17.37 3.55
C PHE A 70 0.69 17.79 4.68
N ARG A 71 1.14 18.72 5.51
CA ARG A 71 0.30 19.33 6.56
C ARG A 71 -0.56 20.40 5.92
N ILE A 72 -1.87 20.20 5.96
CA ILE A 72 -2.87 21.07 5.36
C ILE A 72 -3.58 21.81 6.48
N ASP A 73 -3.62 23.13 6.39
CA ASP A 73 -4.44 24.00 7.21
C ASP A 73 -5.49 24.66 6.31
N GLY A 74 -6.73 24.16 6.37
CA GLY A 74 -7.82 24.69 5.54
C GLY A 74 -8.20 26.10 5.94
N ALA A 75 -8.21 26.41 7.24
CA ALA A 75 -8.54 27.74 7.74
C ALA A 75 -7.52 28.79 7.26
N ALA A 76 -6.22 28.47 7.34
CA ALA A 76 -5.15 29.33 6.83
C ALA A 76 -4.97 29.21 5.30
N LYS A 77 -5.66 28.28 4.64
CA LYS A 77 -5.49 27.94 3.22
C LYS A 77 -4.02 27.73 2.84
N GLN A 78 -3.33 26.94 3.66
CA GLN A 78 -1.89 26.70 3.51
C GLN A 78 -1.60 25.20 3.54
N VAL A 79 -0.60 24.79 2.74
CA VAL A 79 -0.01 23.45 2.83
C VAL A 79 1.47 23.57 3.09
N LYS A 80 1.95 22.88 4.12
CA LYS A 80 3.37 22.73 4.43
C LYS A 80 3.82 21.32 4.08
N PHE A 81 4.95 21.22 3.40
CA PHE A 81 5.56 19.98 2.96
C PHE A 81 6.83 19.68 3.74
N MET A 82 6.98 18.43 4.13
CA MET A 82 8.19 17.85 4.71
C MET A 82 8.49 16.52 4.04
N ALA A 83 9.77 16.20 3.90
CA ALA A 83 10.21 14.89 3.48
C ALA A 83 11.52 14.48 4.17
N LYS A 84 11.57 13.22 4.61
CA LYS A 84 12.74 12.59 5.24
C LYS A 84 12.99 11.22 4.62
N GLY A 85 14.23 10.98 4.22
CA GLY A 85 14.69 9.66 3.84
C GLY A 85 15.19 8.91 5.06
N LYS A 86 15.11 7.59 5.05
CA LYS A 86 15.73 6.79 6.09
C LYS A 86 16.88 5.97 5.53
N ARG A 87 18.10 6.24 6.01
CA ARG A 87 19.27 5.37 5.83
C ARG A 87 19.45 4.56 7.11
N PHE A 88 18.95 3.33 7.12
CA PHE A 88 19.21 2.43 8.24
C PHE A 88 20.66 1.93 8.20
N GLY A 89 21.32 1.88 9.35
CA GLY A 89 22.59 1.18 9.51
C GLY A 89 22.42 -0.34 9.41
N ASN A 90 23.33 -0.97 8.68
CA ASN A 90 23.30 -2.29 8.05
C ASN A 90 23.43 -3.53 8.96
N VAL A 91 22.80 -4.63 8.51
CA VAL A 91 23.49 -5.92 8.30
C VAL A 91 22.93 -6.60 7.04
N LYS A 92 23.82 -7.22 6.26
CA LYS A 92 23.68 -7.65 4.86
C LYS A 92 22.63 -8.73 4.56
N VAL A 93 21.75 -9.05 5.51
CA VAL A 93 20.76 -10.13 5.39
C VAL A 93 19.48 -9.72 6.10
N MET A 94 18.38 -9.56 5.33
CA MET A 94 17.09 -8.94 5.71
C MET A 94 17.19 -7.46 6.12
N LYS A 95 16.79 -6.59 5.21
CA LYS A 95 16.78 -5.13 5.37
C LYS A 95 15.35 -4.66 5.60
N ASN A 96 15.03 -4.20 6.81
CA ASN A 96 13.76 -3.50 7.04
C ASN A 96 13.86 -2.08 6.48
N VAL A 97 13.07 -1.80 5.44
CA VAL A 97 13.12 -0.56 4.66
C VAL A 97 12.04 0.46 5.04
N ALA A 98 11.05 0.08 5.86
CA ALA A 98 9.97 0.94 6.33
C ALA A 98 9.29 1.78 5.22
N ASN A 99 9.01 1.17 4.08
CA ASN A 99 8.59 1.85 2.85
C ASN A 99 7.16 1.53 2.40
N THR A 100 6.43 0.63 3.07
CA THR A 100 5.13 0.12 2.57
C THR A 100 3.98 1.04 2.95
N GLY A 101 3.82 1.35 4.24
CA GLY A 101 2.69 2.12 4.74
C GLY A 101 3.07 2.99 5.94
N VAL A 102 2.14 3.87 6.33
CA VAL A 102 2.27 4.75 7.48
C VAL A 102 0.92 4.84 8.18
N LEU A 103 0.89 4.84 9.51
CA LEU A 103 -0.33 5.04 10.27
C LEU A 103 -0.04 5.73 11.61
N ARG A 104 -1.07 6.31 12.22
CA ARG A 104 -1.00 6.77 13.61
C ARG A 104 -1.68 5.77 14.53
N TRP A 105 -1.00 5.41 15.62
CA TRP A 105 -1.55 4.57 16.67
C TRP A 105 -0.97 4.94 18.04
N GLY A 106 -1.83 4.99 19.08
CA GLY A 106 -1.39 5.29 20.45
C GLY A 106 -0.69 6.65 20.60
N GLY A 107 -1.07 7.63 19.77
CA GLY A 107 -0.41 8.93 19.67
C GLY A 107 0.91 8.92 18.89
N ARG A 108 1.41 7.76 18.47
CA ARG A 108 2.67 7.58 17.76
C ARG A 108 2.44 7.43 16.26
N LEU A 109 3.32 8.02 15.45
CA LEU A 109 3.34 7.81 14.01
C LEU A 109 4.27 6.64 13.70
N LEU A 110 3.78 5.65 12.96
CA LEU A 110 4.50 4.42 12.66
C LEU A 110 4.64 4.22 11.15
N CYS A 111 5.87 4.02 10.68
CA CYS A 111 6.16 3.55 9.32
C CYS A 111 6.29 2.03 9.31
N LEU A 112 5.65 1.40 8.33
CA LEU A 112 5.44 -0.03 8.23
C LEU A 112 6.25 -0.65 7.08
N TRP A 113 6.61 -1.91 7.27
CA TRP A 113 7.15 -2.79 6.24
C TRP A 113 6.69 -4.22 6.52
N GLU A 114 6.24 -4.93 5.50
CA GLU A 114 5.59 -6.25 5.65
C GLU A 114 6.46 -7.30 6.34
N GLY A 115 7.78 -7.21 6.18
CA GLY A 115 8.71 -8.21 6.67
C GLY A 115 9.25 -7.97 8.09
N GLY A 116 8.83 -6.93 8.82
CA GLY A 116 9.44 -6.61 10.11
C GLY A 116 8.73 -5.56 10.95
N ASP A 117 9.33 -5.26 12.11
CA ASP A 117 8.76 -4.33 13.09
C ASP A 117 8.58 -2.91 12.53
N PRO A 118 7.52 -2.19 12.95
CA PRO A 118 7.32 -0.79 12.60
C PRO A 118 8.41 0.11 13.16
N TYR A 119 8.59 1.28 12.55
CA TYR A 119 9.43 2.34 13.09
C TYR A 119 8.61 3.53 13.54
N GLU A 120 8.85 3.97 14.76
CA GLU A 120 8.27 5.20 15.29
C GLU A 120 8.96 6.43 14.74
N ILE A 121 8.14 7.41 14.35
CA ILE A 121 8.51 8.68 13.74
C ILE A 121 7.95 9.82 14.58
N GLU A 122 8.75 10.86 14.77
CA GLU A 122 8.26 12.11 15.34
C GLU A 122 7.45 12.89 14.28
N SER A 123 6.19 13.21 14.57
CA SER A 123 5.25 13.76 13.57
C SER A 123 5.61 15.14 13.03
N GLU A 124 6.33 15.97 13.80
CA GLU A 124 6.69 17.34 13.41
C GLU A 124 7.92 17.40 12.51
N THR A 125 8.98 16.69 12.88
CA THR A 125 10.28 16.72 12.19
C THR A 125 10.42 15.61 11.14
N LEU A 126 9.59 14.56 11.26
CA LEU A 126 9.70 13.27 10.58
C LEU A 126 10.98 12.50 10.93
N ASP A 127 11.66 12.87 12.03
CA ASP A 127 12.84 12.14 12.49
C ASP A 127 12.44 10.78 13.05
N THR A 128 13.31 9.80 12.85
CA THR A 128 13.11 8.47 13.40
C THR A 128 13.42 8.46 14.88
N VAL A 129 12.45 7.98 15.66
CA VAL A 129 12.64 7.69 17.09
C VAL A 129 13.34 6.33 17.25
N GLY A 130 12.83 5.27 16.61
CA GLY A 130 13.40 3.93 16.74
C GLY A 130 12.47 2.82 16.25
N SER A 131 12.93 1.57 16.33
CA SER A 131 12.06 0.41 16.08
C SER A 131 11.04 0.30 17.20
N PHE A 132 9.79 0.05 16.86
CA PHE A 132 8.68 -0.08 17.79
C PHE A 132 8.26 -1.55 17.88
N ASN A 133 8.45 -2.15 19.07
CA ASN A 133 8.01 -3.52 19.31
C ASN A 133 6.55 -3.52 19.80
N VAL A 134 5.64 -4.05 18.98
CA VAL A 134 4.20 -4.06 19.27
C VAL A 134 3.85 -4.97 20.45
N ILE A 135 4.67 -5.99 20.74
CA ILE A 135 4.39 -7.03 21.74
C ILE A 135 4.77 -6.58 23.16
N ASN A 136 5.85 -5.82 23.31
CA ASN A 136 6.33 -5.32 24.60
C ASN A 136 6.24 -3.80 24.63
N GLY A 137 5.12 -3.24 25.10
CA GLY A 137 4.89 -1.80 25.28
C GLY A 137 5.79 -1.08 26.30
N SER A 138 7.04 -1.52 26.47
CA SER A 138 8.04 -0.97 27.38
C SER A 138 9.40 -0.93 26.71
N ASN A 139 9.97 0.28 26.65
CA ASN A 139 11.29 0.61 26.09
C ASN A 139 12.36 -0.41 26.47
N VAL A 140 12.74 -1.29 25.53
CA VAL A 140 14.02 -2.00 25.62
C VAL A 140 15.06 -1.08 25.02
N ILE A 141 15.73 -0.30 25.88
CA ILE A 141 17.05 0.24 25.57
C ILE A 141 17.92 -0.99 25.28
N MET A 142 18.34 -1.16 24.02
CA MET A 142 19.40 -2.11 23.67
C MET A 142 20.66 -1.71 24.44
N GLN A 143 20.85 -2.29 25.63
CA GLN A 143 22.11 -2.19 26.35
C GLN A 143 23.18 -2.84 25.48
N LYS A 144 24.11 -2.02 24.99
CA LYS A 144 25.41 -2.47 24.49
C LYS A 144 26.07 -3.32 25.58
N LYS A 145 26.16 -4.63 25.36
CA LYS A 145 27.01 -5.50 26.16
C LYS A 145 28.03 -6.18 25.26
N GLY A 146 29.30 -5.85 25.53
CA GLY A 146 30.42 -6.79 25.51
C GLY A 146 30.97 -7.18 24.14
N THR A 147 32.22 -6.82 23.93
CA THR A 147 33.15 -7.37 22.94
C THR A 147 33.11 -8.90 22.91
N GLY A 148 32.62 -9.46 21.81
CA GLY A 148 32.63 -10.90 21.52
C GLY A 148 32.63 -11.09 20.02
N ASP A 149 33.52 -11.96 19.53
CA ASP A 149 33.98 -12.11 18.16
C ASP A 149 32.94 -11.85 17.05
N LEU A 150 33.37 -11.06 16.05
CA LEU A 150 32.61 -10.77 14.83
C LEU A 150 32.09 -12.05 14.14
N LEU A 151 32.85 -13.14 14.26
CA LEU A 151 32.52 -14.44 13.69
C LEU A 151 31.34 -15.11 14.42
N ASP A 152 31.19 -14.89 15.72
CA ASP A 152 30.10 -15.47 16.53
C ASP A 152 28.78 -14.71 16.34
N VAL A 153 28.85 -13.38 16.15
CA VAL A 153 27.72 -12.56 15.72
C VAL A 153 27.25 -12.94 14.32
N ALA A 154 28.17 -13.09 13.37
CA ALA A 154 27.86 -13.53 12.01
C ALA A 154 27.27 -14.94 11.98
N THR A 155 27.78 -15.86 12.81
CA THR A 155 27.26 -17.23 12.90
C THR A 155 25.89 -17.29 13.55
N ARG A 156 25.60 -16.45 14.55
CA ARG A 156 24.25 -16.33 15.17
C ARG A 156 23.23 -15.70 14.24
N LEU A 157 23.62 -14.67 13.47
CA LEU A 157 22.80 -14.07 12.41
C LEU A 157 22.54 -15.07 11.28
N LEU A 158 23.55 -15.78 10.79
CA LEU A 158 23.37 -16.85 9.81
C LEU A 158 22.47 -17.95 10.36
N LYS A 159 22.60 -18.34 11.63
CA LYS A 159 21.72 -19.36 12.23
C LYS A 159 20.27 -18.90 12.34
N GLN A 160 20.01 -17.61 12.61
CA GLN A 160 18.65 -17.06 12.66
C GLN A 160 18.04 -16.87 11.27
N VAL A 161 18.84 -16.43 10.29
CA VAL A 161 18.42 -16.37 8.88
C VAL A 161 18.16 -17.78 8.35
N LEU A 162 19.07 -18.72 8.61
CA LEU A 162 18.90 -20.11 8.24
C LEU A 162 17.76 -20.77 9.01
N HIS A 163 17.48 -20.42 10.28
CA HIS A 163 16.27 -20.91 10.97
C HIS A 163 14.99 -20.25 10.44
N GLY A 164 15.00 -18.96 10.17
CA GLY A 164 13.83 -18.22 9.67
C GLY A 164 13.47 -18.60 8.23
N VAL A 165 14.45 -19.00 7.42
CA VAL A 165 14.25 -19.44 6.03
C VAL A 165 14.12 -20.97 5.92
N PHE A 166 14.91 -21.77 6.65
CA PHE A 166 14.92 -23.25 6.52
C PHE A 166 14.21 -24.01 7.66
N LYS A 167 13.81 -23.34 8.74
CA LYS A 167 13.10 -23.93 9.89
C LYS A 167 11.91 -23.06 10.31
N MET A 168 11.13 -22.61 9.34
CA MET A 168 9.79 -22.13 9.67
C MET A 168 9.01 -23.32 10.26
N PRO A 169 8.45 -23.21 11.48
CA PRO A 169 7.68 -24.30 12.04
C PRO A 169 6.52 -24.66 11.08
N PRO A 170 6.22 -25.95 10.87
CA PRO A 170 5.15 -26.38 9.96
C PRO A 170 3.76 -25.89 10.40
N LYS A 171 3.65 -25.42 11.64
CA LYS A 171 2.47 -24.77 12.22
C LYS A 171 2.81 -23.30 12.47
N ARG A 172 2.10 -22.40 11.82
CA ARG A 172 2.26 -20.95 11.99
C ARG A 172 1.09 -20.43 12.79
N LEU A 173 1.38 -19.67 13.84
CA LEU A 173 0.37 -19.01 14.65
C LEU A 173 0.14 -17.62 14.08
N LEU A 174 -1.09 -17.36 13.68
CA LEU A 174 -1.53 -15.99 13.48
C LEU A 174 -1.82 -15.37 14.86
N SER A 175 -1.27 -14.20 15.12
CA SER A 175 -1.47 -13.47 16.38
C SER A 175 -2.37 -12.28 16.14
N HIS A 176 -3.50 -12.25 16.84
CA HIS A 176 -4.43 -11.11 16.80
C HIS A 176 -4.11 -10.13 17.90
N TYR A 177 -4.03 -8.84 17.56
CA TYR A 177 -3.83 -7.77 18.53
C TYR A 177 -5.03 -6.84 18.49
N LYS A 178 -5.87 -6.87 19.53
CA LYS A 178 -6.88 -5.82 19.75
C LYS A 178 -6.27 -4.77 20.65
N LEU A 179 -6.25 -3.51 20.22
CA LEU A 179 -5.55 -2.43 20.91
C LEU A 179 -6.56 -1.34 21.33
N ASP A 180 -6.46 -0.85 22.57
CA ASP A 180 -7.20 0.30 23.08
C ASP A 180 -6.42 1.56 22.73
N ALA A 181 -6.88 2.28 21.69
CA ALA A 181 -6.22 3.48 21.22
C ALA A 181 -6.23 4.62 22.26
N GLN A 182 -7.25 4.70 23.12
CA GLN A 182 -7.36 5.78 24.12
C GLN A 182 -6.41 5.58 25.30
N ARG A 183 -6.17 4.32 25.69
CA ARG A 183 -5.32 4.00 26.85
C ARG A 183 -3.95 3.45 26.46
N ASN A 184 -3.63 3.45 25.17
CA ASN A 184 -2.38 2.96 24.60
C ASN A 184 -1.99 1.57 25.15
N ARG A 185 -2.95 0.64 25.17
CA ARG A 185 -2.76 -0.70 25.75
C ARG A 185 -3.27 -1.79 24.83
N LEU A 186 -2.63 -2.94 24.93
CA LEU A 186 -3.08 -4.18 24.31
C LEU A 186 -4.27 -4.75 25.10
N LEU A 187 -5.42 -4.87 24.44
CA LEU A 187 -6.65 -5.42 25.02
C LEU A 187 -6.69 -6.94 24.93
N ALA A 188 -6.20 -7.51 23.83
CA ALA A 188 -6.17 -8.96 23.65
C ALA A 188 -5.04 -9.37 22.70
N ILE A 189 -4.28 -10.38 23.11
CA ILE A 189 -3.56 -11.27 22.20
C ILE A 189 -4.37 -12.55 22.12
N SER A 190 -4.86 -12.91 20.95
CA SER A 190 -5.44 -14.23 20.72
C SER A 190 -4.56 -14.98 19.72
N CYS A 191 -4.12 -16.16 20.14
CA CYS A 191 -3.47 -17.17 19.31
C CYS A 191 -4.21 -18.48 19.58
N ASN A 192 -5.32 -18.72 18.89
CA ASN A 192 -6.06 -19.97 19.07
C ASN A 192 -5.40 -21.09 18.26
N ALA A 193 -5.59 -22.35 18.66
CA ALA A 193 -5.09 -23.50 17.90
C ALA A 193 -5.75 -23.61 16.50
N GLU A 194 -6.91 -22.98 16.32
CA GLU A 194 -7.66 -22.87 15.06
C GLU A 194 -7.05 -21.81 14.11
N ASP A 195 -6.21 -20.91 14.64
CA ASP A 195 -5.46 -19.90 13.87
C ASP A 195 -4.15 -20.48 13.27
N ILE A 196 -4.01 -21.82 13.30
CA ILE A 196 -2.88 -22.52 12.69
C ILE A 196 -3.16 -22.69 11.20
N ILE A 197 -2.52 -21.87 10.39
CA ILE A 197 -2.60 -21.97 8.93
C ILE A 197 -1.59 -23.04 8.46
N PRO A 198 -2.05 -24.14 7.83
CA PRO A 198 -1.18 -25.24 7.42
C PRO A 198 -0.31 -24.92 6.19
N ASP A 199 -0.56 -23.79 5.52
CA ASP A 199 0.09 -23.41 4.27
C ASP A 199 0.90 -22.12 4.37
N HIS A 200 1.84 -21.96 3.45
CA HIS A 200 2.52 -20.70 3.22
C HIS A 200 1.53 -19.72 2.57
N LEU A 201 0.95 -18.82 3.37
CA LEU A 201 0.13 -17.72 2.90
C LEU A 201 0.91 -16.41 2.91
N MET A 202 0.76 -15.60 1.86
CA MET A 202 1.08 -14.19 1.88
C MET A 202 -0.21 -13.43 2.19
N ILE A 203 -0.23 -12.73 3.33
CA ILE A 203 -1.26 -11.78 3.70
C ILE A 203 -0.62 -10.40 3.57
N HIS A 204 -0.81 -9.77 2.42
CA HIS A 204 -0.16 -8.50 2.09
C HIS A 204 -0.88 -7.31 2.76
N ASP A 205 -2.21 -7.40 2.85
CA ASP A 205 -3.03 -6.26 3.19
C ASP A 205 -4.17 -6.61 4.15
N TRP A 206 -4.33 -5.75 5.15
CA TRP A 206 -5.11 -6.02 6.37
C TRP A 206 -5.72 -4.74 6.95
N ILE A 207 -5.41 -3.57 6.39
CA ILE A 207 -5.70 -2.28 7.02
C ILE A 207 -7.21 -1.97 7.06
N TRP A 208 -8.07 -2.69 6.32
CA TRP A 208 -9.49 -2.33 6.16
C TRP A 208 -10.51 -3.48 6.14
N ALA A 209 -10.11 -4.72 6.45
CA ALA A 209 -10.98 -5.90 6.32
C ALA A 209 -11.69 -6.28 7.64
N PHE A 210 -12.31 -5.32 8.31
CA PHE A 210 -13.05 -5.54 9.55
C PHE A 210 -14.53 -5.21 9.34
N THR A 211 -15.42 -6.01 9.92
CA THR A 211 -16.84 -5.66 10.12
C THR A 211 -17.07 -5.35 11.59
N ASP A 212 -18.27 -4.93 11.96
CA ASP A 212 -18.64 -4.69 13.37
C ASP A 212 -18.46 -5.95 14.25
N THR A 213 -18.41 -7.14 13.66
CA THR A 213 -18.48 -8.44 14.34
C THR A 213 -17.30 -9.37 14.03
N ARG A 214 -16.59 -9.19 12.91
CA ARG A 214 -15.59 -10.13 12.38
C ARG A 214 -14.38 -9.39 11.80
N TYR A 215 -13.23 -10.04 11.79
CA TYR A 215 -12.09 -9.66 10.94
C TYR A 215 -11.99 -10.69 9.81
N ILE A 216 -11.66 -10.24 8.61
CA ILE A 216 -11.45 -11.13 7.47
C ILE A 216 -10.00 -11.06 7.04
N LEU A 217 -9.41 -12.23 6.85
CA LEU A 217 -8.07 -12.37 6.34
C LEU A 217 -8.12 -13.04 4.99
N PHE A 218 -7.57 -12.35 4.00
CA PHE A 218 -7.40 -12.88 2.67
C PHE A 218 -5.91 -13.18 2.47
N GLY A 219 -5.59 -14.46 2.27
CA GLY A 219 -4.22 -14.93 2.13
C GLY A 219 -4.04 -15.74 0.86
N ASN A 220 -3.07 -15.35 0.05
CA ASN A 220 -2.72 -16.06 -1.17
C ASN A 220 -1.72 -17.16 -0.86
N ARG A 221 -1.97 -18.39 -1.33
CA ARG A 221 -0.97 -19.47 -1.21
C ARG A 221 0.26 -19.16 -2.04
N ILE A 222 1.40 -19.12 -1.38
CA ILE A 222 2.72 -18.90 -1.98
C ILE A 222 3.60 -20.14 -1.79
N LYS A 223 4.38 -20.49 -2.81
CA LYS A 223 5.46 -21.47 -2.74
C LYS A 223 6.78 -20.71 -2.74
N LEU A 224 7.63 -21.01 -1.77
CA LEU A 224 9.00 -20.52 -1.71
C LEU A 224 9.90 -21.46 -2.53
N ASP A 225 10.60 -20.90 -3.50
CA ASP A 225 11.69 -21.60 -4.18
C ASP A 225 12.96 -21.45 -3.35
N VAL A 226 13.55 -22.59 -2.95
CA VAL A 226 14.68 -22.63 -2.03
C VAL A 226 15.95 -22.04 -2.66
N ILE A 227 16.17 -22.27 -3.96
CA ILE A 227 17.36 -21.80 -4.68
C ILE A 227 17.27 -20.29 -4.89
N GLU A 228 16.09 -19.80 -5.30
CA GLU A 228 15.82 -18.37 -5.41
C GLU A 228 15.86 -17.67 -4.04
N SER A 229 15.41 -18.33 -2.97
CA SER A 229 15.55 -17.81 -1.59
C SER A 229 17.01 -17.66 -1.20
N MET A 230 17.87 -18.62 -1.53
CA MET A 230 19.31 -18.57 -1.23
C MET A 230 20.04 -17.50 -2.03
N THR A 231 19.65 -17.29 -3.29
CA THR A 231 20.20 -16.20 -4.12
C THR A 231 19.71 -14.84 -3.61
N ALA A 232 18.48 -14.75 -3.10
CA ALA A 232 17.98 -13.52 -2.51
C ALA A 232 18.65 -13.17 -1.18
N VAL A 233 18.85 -14.17 -0.32
CA VAL A 233 19.59 -14.03 0.94
C VAL A 233 21.05 -13.65 0.72
N SER A 234 21.65 -14.05 -0.40
CA SER A 234 23.02 -13.66 -0.77
C SER A 234 23.09 -12.29 -1.47
N GLY A 235 21.95 -11.62 -1.69
CA GLY A 235 21.86 -10.32 -2.35
C GLY A 235 22.04 -10.38 -3.87
N LEU A 236 22.01 -11.58 -4.46
CA LEU A 236 22.14 -11.79 -5.91
C LEU A 236 20.80 -11.63 -6.64
N SER A 237 19.68 -11.77 -5.93
CA SER A 237 18.32 -11.54 -6.45
C SER A 237 17.43 -10.83 -5.41
N PRO A 238 16.32 -10.19 -5.83
CA PRO A 238 15.32 -9.67 -4.90
C PRO A 238 14.53 -10.79 -4.20
N MET A 239 14.09 -10.60 -2.94
CA MET A 239 13.34 -11.63 -2.19
C MET A 239 12.05 -12.08 -2.91
N ILE A 240 11.41 -11.18 -3.66
CA ILE A 240 10.20 -11.49 -4.42
C ILE A 240 10.43 -12.57 -5.50
N SER A 241 11.65 -12.76 -6.02
CA SER A 241 11.93 -13.81 -7.02
C SER A 241 11.78 -15.21 -6.44
N ALA A 242 11.94 -15.34 -5.12
CA ALA A 242 11.77 -16.58 -4.38
C ALA A 242 10.31 -16.99 -4.17
N LEU A 243 9.35 -16.10 -4.46
CA LEU A 243 7.93 -16.34 -4.24
C LEU A 243 7.23 -16.74 -5.54
N SER A 244 6.46 -17.81 -5.51
CA SER A 244 5.56 -18.21 -6.61
C SER A 244 4.15 -18.39 -6.09
N ALA A 245 3.15 -17.76 -6.71
CA ALA A 245 1.76 -18.03 -6.39
C ALA A 245 1.42 -19.50 -6.71
N ALA A 246 0.82 -20.21 -5.77
CA ALA A 246 0.39 -21.59 -5.98
C ALA A 246 -0.97 -21.59 -6.68
N ARG A 247 -1.05 -22.17 -7.89
CA ARG A 247 -2.33 -22.55 -8.51
C ARG A 247 -3.06 -23.54 -7.60
N LEU A 248 -4.31 -23.26 -7.29
CA LEU A 248 -5.20 -24.18 -6.58
C LEU A 248 -5.84 -25.14 -7.59
N GLU A 249 -5.49 -26.43 -7.50
CA GLU A 249 -6.34 -27.52 -7.97
C GLU A 249 -7.12 -28.05 -6.76
N SER A 250 -8.47 -27.97 -6.79
CA SER A 250 -9.29 -28.47 -5.67
C SER A 250 -9.58 -29.96 -5.83
N ALA A 251 -9.37 -30.74 -4.77
CA ALA A 251 -9.77 -32.16 -4.69
C ALA A 251 -11.27 -32.36 -4.32
N ALA A 252 -12.08 -31.30 -4.29
CA ALA A 252 -13.48 -31.38 -3.89
C ALA A 252 -14.35 -30.28 -4.54
N GLY A 253 -14.56 -30.36 -5.86
CA GLY A 253 -15.76 -29.91 -6.60
C GLY A 253 -16.36 -28.50 -6.42
N SER A 254 -15.85 -27.65 -5.53
CA SER A 254 -16.33 -26.30 -5.25
C SER A 254 -15.13 -25.36 -5.34
N SER A 255 -14.97 -24.77 -6.51
CA SER A 255 -13.89 -23.84 -6.82
C SER A 255 -14.17 -22.49 -6.14
N LEU A 256 -13.43 -22.17 -5.07
CA LEU A 256 -13.18 -20.76 -4.76
C LEU A 256 -12.37 -20.19 -5.93
N PRO A 257 -12.78 -19.06 -6.54
CA PRO A 257 -12.04 -18.47 -7.64
C PRO A 257 -10.61 -18.13 -7.19
N GLU A 258 -9.64 -18.37 -8.07
CA GLU A 258 -8.24 -17.98 -7.87
C GLU A 258 -8.19 -16.45 -7.82
N VAL A 259 -7.97 -15.87 -6.64
CA VAL A 259 -7.87 -14.42 -6.46
C VAL A 259 -6.50 -14.13 -5.91
N ALA A 260 -5.61 -13.53 -6.69
CA ALA A 260 -4.42 -12.91 -6.14
C ALA A 260 -4.82 -11.49 -5.74
N ALA A 261 -5.47 -11.37 -4.58
CA ALA A 261 -6.18 -10.15 -4.21
C ALA A 261 -5.63 -9.43 -2.99
N THR A 262 -5.68 -8.11 -3.09
CA THR A 262 -5.60 -7.18 -1.97
C THR A 262 -7.01 -6.84 -1.52
N CYS A 263 -7.30 -6.97 -0.22
CA CYS A 263 -8.61 -6.64 0.36
C CYS A 263 -8.62 -5.23 0.91
N TRP A 264 -9.56 -4.42 0.39
CA TRP A 264 -9.60 -3.00 0.66
C TRP A 264 -10.83 -2.56 1.44
N GLN A 265 -11.92 -3.32 1.32
CA GLN A 265 -13.13 -3.07 2.07
C GLN A 265 -13.88 -4.37 2.34
N CYS A 266 -14.46 -4.46 3.53
CA CYS A 266 -15.43 -5.49 3.87
C CYS A 266 -16.59 -4.90 4.66
N PHE A 267 -17.81 -5.40 4.45
CA PHE A 267 -18.96 -5.16 5.32
C PHE A 267 -19.89 -6.37 5.37
N GLU A 268 -20.69 -6.47 6.44
CA GLU A 268 -21.67 -7.55 6.63
C GLU A 268 -23.08 -7.01 6.37
N VAL A 269 -23.88 -7.78 5.62
CA VAL A 269 -25.31 -7.54 5.41
C VAL A 269 -26.06 -8.70 6.05
N LYS A 270 -26.88 -8.39 7.05
CA LYS A 270 -27.77 -9.37 7.66
C LYS A 270 -29.00 -9.59 6.80
N ASP A 271 -29.44 -10.84 6.69
CA ASP A 271 -30.68 -11.16 6.02
C ASP A 271 -31.90 -10.80 6.90
N VAL A 272 -33.07 -10.68 6.28
CA VAL A 272 -34.31 -10.19 6.93
C VAL A 272 -34.71 -11.05 8.15
N ASP A 273 -34.32 -12.33 8.16
CA ASP A 273 -34.67 -13.30 9.21
C ASP A 273 -33.58 -13.45 10.30
N ASP A 274 -32.50 -12.65 10.27
CA ASP A 274 -31.38 -12.61 11.24
C ASP A 274 -30.63 -13.96 11.45
N ASN A 275 -31.01 -15.01 10.70
CA ASN A 275 -30.46 -16.37 10.77
C ASN A 275 -29.30 -16.63 9.79
N SER A 276 -29.09 -15.74 8.83
CA SER A 276 -28.03 -15.81 7.82
C SER A 276 -27.37 -14.44 7.65
N SER A 277 -26.08 -14.45 7.37
CA SER A 277 -25.30 -13.23 7.14
C SER A 277 -24.54 -13.33 5.83
N LYS A 278 -24.49 -12.22 5.09
CA LYS A 278 -23.75 -12.09 3.84
C LYS A 278 -22.59 -11.13 4.01
N LEU A 279 -21.37 -11.64 3.85
CA LEU A 279 -20.16 -10.82 3.80
C LEU A 279 -19.94 -10.32 2.38
N VAL A 280 -19.69 -9.02 2.23
CA VAL A 280 -19.36 -8.39 0.96
C VAL A 280 -17.95 -7.81 1.05
N LEU A 281 -17.07 -8.26 0.17
CA LEU A 281 -15.69 -7.80 0.07
C LEU A 281 -15.44 -7.12 -1.25
N VAL A 282 -14.67 -6.04 -1.24
CA VAL A 282 -14.13 -5.42 -2.45
C VAL A 282 -12.63 -5.64 -2.50
N LEU A 283 -12.20 -6.26 -3.60
CA LEU A 283 -10.82 -6.68 -3.82
C LEU A 283 -10.32 -6.15 -5.16
N THR A 284 -9.02 -5.88 -5.26
CA THR A 284 -8.35 -5.84 -6.57
C THR A 284 -8.01 -7.28 -6.96
N ASN A 285 -8.55 -7.79 -8.07
CA ASN A 285 -8.22 -9.10 -8.59
C ASN A 285 -7.46 -8.98 -9.92
N GLY A 286 -6.49 -9.85 -10.12
CA GLY A 286 -5.82 -10.05 -11.39
C GLY A 286 -4.70 -11.05 -11.19
N SER A 287 -4.19 -11.62 -12.27
CA SER A 287 -2.96 -12.40 -12.16
C SER A 287 -1.84 -11.49 -11.68
N ILE A 288 -1.50 -11.58 -10.40
CA ILE A 288 -0.16 -11.22 -9.89
C ILE A 288 0.79 -12.27 -10.49
N SER A 289 0.95 -12.25 -11.82
CA SER A 289 1.77 -13.20 -12.56
C SER A 289 3.23 -12.85 -12.32
N LYS A 290 3.76 -13.04 -11.11
CA LYS A 290 5.17 -12.77 -10.73
C LYS A 290 5.70 -11.34 -10.99
N ASN A 291 4.92 -10.39 -11.52
CA ASN A 291 5.54 -9.35 -12.36
C ASN A 291 4.82 -8.00 -12.49
N TYR A 292 3.64 -7.79 -11.89
CA TYR A 292 2.83 -6.62 -12.20
C TYR A 292 3.30 -5.34 -11.50
N LEU A 293 3.77 -5.45 -10.26
CA LEU A 293 4.24 -4.30 -9.51
C LEU A 293 5.67 -3.90 -9.86
N VAL A 294 6.54 -4.84 -10.25
CA VAL A 294 7.95 -4.53 -10.51
C VAL A 294 8.66 -5.70 -11.22
N ARG A 295 8.84 -5.66 -12.54
CA ARG A 295 9.77 -6.55 -13.26
C ARG A 295 11.18 -5.91 -13.30
N TYR A 296 11.76 -5.63 -12.15
CA TYR A 296 13.16 -5.17 -12.13
C TYR A 296 14.01 -6.21 -12.87
N ASN A 297 14.65 -5.81 -13.97
CA ASN A 297 15.58 -6.70 -14.63
C ASN A 297 16.89 -6.66 -13.84
N TRP A 298 16.95 -7.49 -12.80
CA TRP A 298 18.10 -7.58 -11.91
C TRP A 298 19.39 -7.99 -12.64
N GLN A 299 19.27 -8.68 -13.79
CA GLN A 299 20.42 -9.05 -14.62
C GLN A 299 21.00 -7.85 -15.38
N SER A 300 20.17 -6.88 -15.77
CA SER A 300 20.63 -5.65 -16.44
C SER A 300 20.82 -4.46 -15.49
N GLY A 301 20.34 -4.55 -14.25
CA GLY A 301 20.41 -3.47 -13.25
C GLY A 301 19.49 -2.29 -13.56
N GLN A 302 18.55 -2.43 -14.50
CA GLN A 302 17.69 -1.34 -14.99
C GLN A 302 16.22 -1.52 -14.60
N LEU A 303 15.59 -0.41 -14.21
CA LEU A 303 14.16 -0.30 -13.99
C LEU A 303 13.49 0.14 -15.30
N ASP A 304 12.79 -0.79 -15.96
CA ASP A 304 12.09 -0.54 -17.22
C ASP A 304 10.57 -0.60 -17.02
N PRO A 305 9.85 0.50 -16.83
CA PRO A 305 8.40 0.46 -16.55
C PRO A 305 7.52 -0.22 -17.60
N SER A 306 8.02 -0.49 -18.83
CA SER A 306 7.29 -1.27 -19.85
C SER A 306 6.96 -2.69 -19.43
N ILE A 307 7.75 -3.21 -18.51
CA ILE A 307 7.63 -4.52 -17.91
C ILE A 307 6.37 -4.70 -17.03
N MET A 308 5.79 -3.60 -16.52
CA MET A 308 4.58 -3.58 -15.70
C MET A 308 3.30 -3.54 -16.56
N ASN A 309 3.46 -3.66 -17.88
CA ASN A 309 2.35 -3.81 -18.82
C ASN A 309 2.28 -5.26 -19.28
N VAL A 310 1.06 -5.77 -19.36
CA VAL A 310 0.74 -7.15 -19.71
C VAL A 310 1.27 -7.53 -21.10
N LYS A 311 1.78 -8.77 -21.21
CA LYS A 311 2.01 -9.41 -22.51
C LYS A 311 0.75 -10.18 -22.92
N GLN A 312 0.55 -10.37 -24.22
CA GLN A 312 -0.66 -10.99 -24.78
C GLN A 312 -1.07 -12.27 -24.00
N GLY A 313 -2.18 -12.22 -23.26
CA GLY A 313 -2.72 -13.35 -22.49
C GLY A 313 -2.79 -13.20 -20.96
N ASP A 314 -2.14 -12.21 -20.32
CA ASP A 314 -2.28 -12.02 -18.86
C ASP A 314 -3.58 -11.27 -18.48
N GLU A 315 -4.12 -11.56 -17.29
CA GLU A 315 -5.29 -10.85 -16.75
C GLU A 315 -4.91 -9.49 -16.14
N LEU A 316 -5.67 -8.44 -16.49
CA LEU A 316 -5.50 -7.10 -15.94
C LEU A 316 -6.05 -7.02 -14.51
N LEU A 317 -5.45 -6.15 -13.69
CA LEU A 317 -5.98 -5.80 -12.37
C LEU A 317 -7.36 -5.14 -12.50
N HIS A 318 -8.38 -5.70 -11.87
CA HIS A 318 -9.73 -5.17 -11.91
C HIS A 318 -10.39 -5.33 -10.55
N LEU A 319 -11.27 -4.39 -10.21
CA LEU A 319 -12.00 -4.45 -8.95
C LEU A 319 -13.13 -5.48 -9.05
N VAL A 320 -13.16 -6.39 -8.07
CA VAL A 320 -14.19 -7.42 -7.93
C VAL A 320 -14.87 -7.30 -6.60
N GLN A 321 -16.14 -7.70 -6.58
CA GLN A 321 -16.92 -7.90 -5.38
C GLN A 321 -17.03 -9.41 -5.11
N ILE A 322 -16.62 -9.84 -3.93
CA ILE A 322 -16.89 -11.19 -3.43
C ILE A 322 -18.05 -11.13 -2.45
N SER A 323 -18.99 -12.05 -2.60
CA SER A 323 -20.12 -12.22 -1.69
C SER A 323 -20.08 -13.63 -1.11
N ILE A 324 -20.01 -13.71 0.23
CA ILE A 324 -19.94 -14.96 0.97
C ILE A 324 -21.18 -15.07 1.85
N ASN A 325 -22.04 -16.05 1.57
CA ASN A 325 -23.20 -16.37 2.40
C ASN A 325 -22.79 -17.33 3.51
N LEU A 326 -23.09 -16.96 4.75
CA LEU A 326 -22.77 -17.75 5.93
C LEU A 326 -24.03 -18.29 6.60
N ASP A 327 -23.93 -19.50 7.14
CA ASP A 327 -24.95 -20.07 8.02
C ASP A 327 -24.88 -19.50 9.45
N SER A 328 -25.81 -19.92 10.30
CA SER A 328 -25.89 -19.51 11.71
C SER A 328 -24.66 -19.90 12.55
N ASN A 329 -23.87 -20.88 12.10
CA ASN A 329 -22.62 -21.29 12.73
C ASN A 329 -21.39 -20.56 12.15
N GLY A 330 -21.60 -19.68 11.17
CA GLY A 330 -20.54 -18.91 10.49
C GLY A 330 -19.81 -19.68 9.39
N ASN A 331 -20.32 -20.83 8.94
CA ASN A 331 -19.72 -21.58 7.84
C ASN A 331 -20.17 -21.03 6.49
N CYS A 332 -19.23 -20.97 5.54
CA CYS A 332 -19.51 -20.57 4.16
C CYS A 332 -20.40 -21.61 3.47
N GLN A 333 -21.62 -21.21 3.07
CA GLN A 333 -22.50 -22.02 2.25
C GLN A 333 -22.33 -21.74 0.76
N GLU A 334 -22.15 -20.47 0.40
CA GLU A 334 -22.02 -20.04 -0.99
C GLU A 334 -21.03 -18.88 -1.08
N CYS A 335 -20.16 -18.91 -2.09
CA CYS A 335 -19.26 -17.83 -2.42
C CYS A 335 -19.42 -17.48 -3.90
N SER A 336 -19.68 -16.21 -4.20
CA SER A 336 -19.79 -15.72 -5.56
C SER A 336 -18.90 -14.51 -5.78
N MET A 337 -18.28 -14.43 -6.96
CA MET A 337 -17.49 -13.29 -7.40
C MET A 337 -18.20 -12.60 -8.56
N LYS A 338 -18.23 -11.27 -8.52
CA LYS A 338 -18.77 -10.44 -9.61
C LYS A 338 -17.81 -9.28 -9.87
N LYS A 339 -17.77 -8.80 -11.11
CA LYS A 339 -17.11 -7.53 -11.41
C LYS A 339 -17.83 -6.41 -10.66
N LEU A 340 -17.05 -5.47 -10.12
CA LEU A 340 -17.59 -4.35 -9.37
C LEU A 340 -18.39 -3.38 -10.27
N SER A 341 -17.93 -3.18 -11.51
CA SER A 341 -18.60 -2.36 -12.52
C SER A 341 -18.25 -2.82 -13.94
N GLU A 342 -18.82 -2.15 -14.94
CA GLU A 342 -18.45 -2.31 -16.36
C GLU A 342 -17.10 -1.66 -16.71
N TRP A 343 -16.42 -1.04 -15.73
CA TRP A 343 -15.08 -0.47 -15.93
C TRP A 343 -14.07 -1.57 -16.24
N SER A 344 -13.55 -1.54 -17.47
CA SER A 344 -12.67 -2.59 -18.02
C SER A 344 -11.18 -2.27 -17.97
N LYS A 345 -10.82 -1.07 -17.49
CA LYS A 345 -9.42 -0.62 -17.43
C LYS A 345 -8.77 -1.03 -16.12
N PRO A 346 -7.43 -1.23 -16.11
CA PRO A 346 -6.76 -1.71 -14.93
C PRO A 346 -6.87 -0.69 -13.80
N SER A 347 -7.24 -1.16 -12.61
CA SER A 347 -7.50 -0.30 -11.45
C SER A 347 -6.96 -0.94 -10.17
N ASP A 348 -6.42 -0.12 -9.29
CA ASP A 348 -5.90 -0.54 -7.99
C ASP A 348 -5.94 0.63 -6.99
N PHE A 349 -5.52 0.39 -5.74
CA PHE A 349 -5.60 1.36 -4.65
C PHE A 349 -7.02 1.93 -4.45
N PRO A 350 -8.06 1.08 -4.33
CA PRO A 350 -9.40 1.56 -4.02
C PRO A 350 -9.45 2.18 -2.61
N VAL A 351 -10.12 3.31 -2.53
CA VAL A 351 -10.36 4.10 -1.33
C VAL A 351 -11.84 4.43 -1.23
N ILE A 352 -12.31 4.51 0.01
CA ILE A 352 -13.67 4.91 0.38
C ILE A 352 -13.61 6.05 1.39
N ASN A 353 -14.77 6.62 1.72
CA ASN A 353 -14.87 7.44 2.91
C ASN A 353 -14.56 6.58 4.16
N PRO A 354 -13.51 6.90 4.94
CA PRO A 354 -13.09 6.08 6.09
C PRO A 354 -14.17 5.95 7.17
N GLU A 355 -15.12 6.89 7.27
CA GLU A 355 -16.25 6.82 8.22
C GLU A 355 -17.23 5.66 7.91
N LEU A 356 -17.14 5.10 6.69
CA LEU A 356 -17.90 3.93 6.23
C LEU A 356 -17.10 2.64 6.25
N SER A 357 -15.88 2.63 6.82
CA SER A 357 -15.13 1.39 7.00
C SER A 357 -15.96 0.37 7.81
N GLY A 358 -16.01 -0.88 7.35
CA GLY A 358 -16.84 -1.94 7.92
C GLY A 358 -18.33 -1.87 7.59
N LYS A 359 -18.79 -0.79 6.93
CA LYS A 359 -20.19 -0.53 6.60
C LYS A 359 -20.41 -0.51 5.09
N LYS A 360 -21.69 -0.61 4.71
CA LYS A 360 -22.11 -0.47 3.31
C LYS A 360 -21.86 0.97 2.84
N ASN A 361 -21.25 1.11 1.67
CA ASN A 361 -20.99 2.36 0.96
C ASN A 361 -21.61 2.30 -0.45
N GLU A 362 -21.70 3.45 -1.12
CA GLU A 362 -22.22 3.59 -2.48
C GLU A 362 -21.16 3.96 -3.51
N CYS A 363 -20.03 4.53 -3.09
CA CYS A 363 -18.97 5.03 -3.94
C CYS A 363 -17.61 4.45 -3.56
N ILE A 364 -16.83 4.07 -4.58
CA ILE A 364 -15.43 3.66 -4.46
C ILE A 364 -14.61 4.48 -5.43
N TYR A 365 -13.46 4.97 -4.97
CA TYR A 365 -12.49 5.66 -5.81
C TYR A 365 -11.26 4.80 -5.98
N ALA A 366 -10.61 4.80 -7.13
CA ALA A 366 -9.37 4.03 -7.32
C ALA A 366 -8.46 4.70 -8.34
N SER A 367 -7.18 4.38 -8.30
CA SER A 367 -6.25 4.75 -9.37
C SER A 367 -6.42 3.81 -10.55
N THR A 368 -6.45 4.35 -11.77
CA THR A 368 -6.65 3.59 -13.00
C THR A 368 -5.80 4.14 -14.15
N SER A 369 -5.61 3.32 -15.18
CA SER A 369 -4.97 3.75 -16.43
C SER A 369 -6.00 4.21 -17.46
N SER A 370 -5.69 5.30 -18.16
CA SER A 370 -6.48 5.77 -19.30
C SER A 370 -6.50 4.81 -20.49
N GLY A 371 -5.49 3.93 -20.63
CA GLY A 371 -5.33 3.07 -21.81
C GLY A 371 -4.92 3.83 -23.09
N SER A 372 -4.81 5.16 -23.02
CA SER A 372 -4.55 6.02 -24.18
C SER A 372 -3.09 5.96 -24.69
N ARG A 373 -2.21 5.32 -23.93
CA ARG A 373 -0.75 5.33 -24.16
C ARG A 373 -0.33 4.03 -24.84
N GLN A 374 0.00 4.11 -26.13
CA GLN A 374 0.37 2.94 -26.94
C GLN A 374 1.54 2.12 -26.36
N ALA A 375 2.54 2.79 -25.77
CA ALA A 375 3.71 2.09 -25.21
C ALA A 375 3.43 1.46 -23.84
N LEU A 376 2.47 2.01 -23.08
CA LEU A 376 2.17 1.63 -21.69
C LEU A 376 0.67 1.77 -21.39
N PRO A 377 -0.16 0.89 -21.94
CA PRO A 377 -1.62 1.01 -21.84
C PRO A 377 -2.19 0.71 -20.44
N HIS A 378 -1.44 0.04 -19.55
CA HIS A 378 -1.98 -0.50 -18.30
C HIS A 378 -1.38 0.10 -17.04
N PHE A 379 -0.11 0.52 -17.08
CA PHE A 379 0.58 1.14 -15.95
C PHE A 379 1.70 2.05 -16.46
N PRO A 380 2.05 3.17 -15.79
CA PRO A 380 1.49 3.70 -14.54
C PRO A 380 0.10 4.34 -14.68
N PHE A 381 -0.61 4.44 -13.55
CA PHE A 381 -1.93 5.05 -13.48
C PHE A 381 -1.88 6.57 -13.71
N ASP A 382 -2.86 7.09 -14.42
CA ASP A 382 -2.95 8.51 -14.81
C ASP A 382 -4.36 9.10 -14.64
N MET A 383 -5.24 8.35 -13.99
CA MET A 383 -6.63 8.72 -13.72
C MET A 383 -7.08 8.25 -12.34
N VAL A 384 -7.98 9.01 -11.72
CA VAL A 384 -8.82 8.51 -10.63
C VAL A 384 -10.17 8.12 -11.23
N VAL A 385 -10.65 6.92 -10.95
CA VAL A 385 -12.00 6.47 -11.27
C VAL A 385 -12.86 6.51 -10.02
N LYS A 386 -14.08 7.06 -10.14
CA LYS A 386 -15.17 6.94 -9.17
C LYS A 386 -16.15 5.91 -9.72
N ILE A 387 -16.44 4.89 -8.93
CA ILE A 387 -17.43 3.84 -9.25
C ILE A 387 -18.59 4.00 -8.29
N ASN A 388 -19.80 4.20 -8.83
CA ASN A 388 -21.02 4.11 -8.05
C ASN A 388 -21.51 2.65 -8.04
N LEU A 389 -21.59 2.04 -6.87
CA LEU A 389 -21.95 0.64 -6.67
C LEU A 389 -23.44 0.36 -6.91
N SER A 390 -24.29 1.35 -6.69
CA SER A 390 -25.75 1.23 -6.88
C SER A 390 -26.12 1.24 -8.36
N THR A 391 -25.55 2.17 -9.14
CA THR A 391 -25.82 2.31 -10.58
C THR A 391 -24.84 1.52 -11.45
N LYS A 392 -23.72 1.07 -10.88
CA LYS A 392 -22.57 0.44 -11.57
C LYS A 392 -21.91 1.33 -12.63
N THR A 393 -22.13 2.64 -12.57
CA THR A 393 -21.52 3.61 -13.49
C THR A 393 -20.16 4.07 -12.97
N ALA A 394 -19.26 4.41 -13.88
CA ALA A 394 -17.96 4.97 -13.56
C ALA A 394 -17.80 6.38 -14.16
N SER A 395 -17.25 7.30 -13.38
CA SER A 395 -16.77 8.60 -13.85
C SER A 395 -15.28 8.74 -13.54
N THR A 396 -14.57 9.60 -14.28
CA THR A 396 -13.11 9.71 -14.13
C THR A 396 -12.63 11.14 -14.11
N TRP A 397 -11.50 11.32 -13.41
CA TRP A 397 -10.63 12.47 -13.55
C TRP A 397 -9.29 12.00 -14.13
N SER A 398 -8.69 12.79 -15.03
CA SER A 398 -7.38 12.49 -15.60
C SER A 398 -6.36 13.56 -15.24
N ALA A 399 -5.17 13.13 -14.85
CA ALA A 399 -4.03 14.01 -14.63
C ALA A 399 -3.55 14.66 -15.93
N GLY A 400 -3.86 14.07 -17.09
CA GLY A 400 -3.46 14.53 -18.41
C GLY A 400 -2.17 13.88 -18.93
N ALA A 401 -1.71 14.36 -20.09
CA ALA A 401 -0.60 13.74 -20.80
C ALA A 401 0.72 13.80 -20.01
N ARG A 402 1.45 12.68 -19.97
CA ARG A 402 2.78 12.54 -19.31
C ARG A 402 2.77 12.86 -17.82
N ARG A 403 1.61 12.72 -17.19
CA ARG A 403 1.41 12.79 -15.75
C ARG A 403 0.90 11.44 -15.24
N PHE A 404 1.25 11.10 -14.02
CA PHE A 404 0.90 9.85 -13.37
C PHE A 404 0.51 10.11 -11.92
N ILE A 405 -0.23 9.20 -11.31
CA ILE A 405 -0.69 9.36 -9.92
C ILE A 405 -0.38 8.12 -9.08
N GLY A 406 -0.26 8.33 -7.77
CA GLY A 406 -0.19 7.27 -6.77
C GLY A 406 -1.57 6.88 -6.22
N GLU A 407 -1.59 6.34 -5.00
CA GLU A 407 -2.83 6.05 -4.25
C GLU A 407 -3.62 7.35 -3.97
N PRO A 408 -4.94 7.37 -4.25
CA PRO A 408 -5.82 8.44 -3.82
C PRO A 408 -6.21 8.27 -2.35
N ILE A 409 -6.34 9.36 -1.61
CA ILE A 409 -6.76 9.37 -0.20
C ILE A 409 -8.02 10.20 -0.03
N PHE A 410 -9.06 9.62 0.58
CA PHE A 410 -10.27 10.35 0.91
C PHE A 410 -10.13 11.06 2.26
N VAL A 411 -10.49 12.34 2.29
CA VAL A 411 -10.50 13.19 3.48
C VAL A 411 -11.93 13.62 3.76
N SER A 412 -12.53 13.05 4.81
CA SER A 412 -13.92 13.33 5.20
C SER A 412 -14.05 14.69 5.84
N LYS A 413 -15.04 15.47 5.39
CA LYS A 413 -15.37 16.79 5.93
C LYS A 413 -16.70 16.78 6.69
N GLY A 414 -17.65 15.97 6.26
CA GLY A 414 -18.99 15.90 6.86
C GLY A 414 -19.55 14.49 6.95
N THR A 415 -20.87 14.40 7.05
CA THR A 415 -21.59 13.14 7.34
C THR A 415 -22.06 12.41 6.09
N GLU A 416 -22.15 13.09 4.95
CA GLU A 416 -22.48 12.41 3.70
C GLU A 416 -21.26 11.64 3.19
N GLU A 417 -21.50 10.52 2.51
CA GLU A 417 -20.45 9.65 1.98
C GLU A 417 -19.45 10.40 1.09
N GLU A 418 -19.95 11.29 0.24
CA GLU A 418 -19.13 12.08 -0.68
C GLU A 418 -18.76 13.47 -0.14
N ASP A 419 -19.13 13.82 1.09
CA ASP A 419 -18.79 15.14 1.64
C ASP A 419 -17.37 15.17 2.20
N GLY A 420 -16.43 15.45 1.30
CA GLY A 420 -15.01 15.45 1.57
C GLY A 420 -14.19 15.86 0.35
N TYR A 421 -12.92 15.47 0.37
CA TYR A 421 -11.99 15.71 -0.73
C TYR A 421 -11.17 14.45 -1.02
N ILE A 422 -10.66 14.36 -2.24
CA ILE A 422 -9.67 13.33 -2.60
C ILE A 422 -8.32 13.99 -2.82
N LEU A 423 -7.33 13.52 -2.06
CA LEU A 423 -5.93 13.88 -2.26
C LEU A 423 -5.28 12.86 -3.20
N ALA A 424 -4.54 13.34 -4.19
CA ALA A 424 -3.72 12.50 -5.05
C ALA A 424 -2.37 13.17 -5.31
N VAL A 425 -1.30 12.40 -5.23
CA VAL A 425 0.03 12.84 -5.64
C VAL A 425 0.19 12.62 -7.14
N GLU A 426 0.41 13.71 -7.88
CA GLU A 426 0.62 13.71 -9.32
C GLU A 426 2.11 13.88 -9.63
N TYR A 427 2.68 13.03 -10.48
CA TYR A 427 4.04 13.13 -11.00
C TYR A 427 4.02 13.54 -12.48
N ALA A 428 4.49 14.75 -12.78
CA ALA A 428 4.61 15.27 -14.13
C ALA A 428 6.01 14.98 -14.71
N VAL A 429 6.14 13.89 -15.45
CA VAL A 429 7.43 13.38 -15.96
C VAL A 429 8.15 14.37 -16.86
N SER A 430 7.41 15.06 -17.74
CA SER A 430 8.01 15.97 -18.72
C SER A 430 8.75 17.16 -18.12
N ILE A 431 8.45 17.51 -16.86
CA ILE A 431 9.06 18.63 -16.15
C ILE A 431 9.72 18.19 -14.82
N GLN A 432 9.66 16.89 -14.51
CA GLN A 432 10.18 16.27 -13.29
C GLN A 432 9.70 17.01 -12.03
N ARG A 433 8.39 17.05 -11.85
CA ARG A 433 7.76 17.76 -10.73
C ARG A 433 6.59 16.97 -10.16
N CYS A 434 6.54 16.90 -8.83
CA CYS A 434 5.39 16.38 -8.09
C CYS A 434 4.40 17.51 -7.75
N TYR A 435 3.14 17.14 -7.67
CA TYR A 435 2.07 18.00 -7.19
C TYR A 435 1.20 17.26 -6.17
N LEU A 436 0.69 17.99 -5.19
CA LEU A 436 -0.48 17.56 -4.44
C LEU A 436 -1.73 18.08 -5.16
N VAL A 437 -2.61 17.18 -5.57
CA VAL A 437 -3.90 17.52 -6.20
C VAL A 437 -5.01 17.28 -5.19
N ILE A 438 -5.89 18.26 -5.04
CA ILE A 438 -7.12 18.18 -4.26
C ILE A 438 -8.28 18.13 -5.24
N LEU A 439 -9.05 17.05 -5.20
CA LEU A 439 -10.22 16.81 -6.03
C LEU A 439 -11.50 16.90 -5.20
N ASP A 440 -12.57 17.38 -5.81
CA ASP A 440 -13.93 17.26 -5.28
C ASP A 440 -14.52 15.91 -5.76
N PRO A 441 -14.78 14.95 -4.86
CA PRO A 441 -15.33 13.64 -5.22
C PRO A 441 -16.69 13.73 -5.95
N LYS A 442 -17.54 14.71 -5.60
CA LYS A 442 -18.87 14.89 -6.20
C LYS A 442 -18.77 15.29 -7.67
N ARG A 443 -17.65 15.90 -8.05
CA ARG A 443 -17.41 16.48 -9.38
C ARG A 443 -16.50 15.64 -10.25
N ILE A 444 -16.08 14.45 -9.82
CA ILE A 444 -15.32 13.53 -10.66
C ILE A 444 -16.17 13.16 -11.90
N GLY A 445 -15.66 13.51 -13.08
CA GLY A 445 -16.37 13.45 -14.36
C GLY A 445 -16.64 14.82 -14.98
N GLU A 446 -16.51 15.90 -14.20
CA GLU A 446 -16.65 17.28 -14.65
C GLU A 446 -15.28 17.93 -14.92
N THR A 447 -15.27 19.06 -15.65
CA THR A 447 -14.04 19.77 -16.04
C THR A 447 -13.31 20.45 -14.88
N ASP A 448 -14.02 20.69 -13.79
CA ASP A 448 -13.59 21.46 -12.62
C ASP A 448 -13.65 20.62 -11.32
N ALA A 449 -13.43 19.31 -11.46
CA ALA A 449 -13.16 18.40 -10.35
C ALA A 449 -11.91 18.79 -9.55
N VAL A 450 -10.94 19.49 -10.17
CA VAL A 450 -9.71 19.95 -9.50
C VAL A 450 -10.01 21.22 -8.71
N VAL A 451 -9.99 21.08 -7.39
CA VAL A 451 -10.21 22.18 -6.44
C VAL A 451 -8.93 22.97 -6.22
N ALA A 452 -7.82 22.27 -6.03
CA ALA A 452 -6.50 22.87 -5.89
C ALA A 452 -5.41 21.95 -6.46
N ARG A 453 -4.36 22.54 -7.03
CA ARG A 453 -3.10 21.84 -7.33
C ARG A 453 -1.96 22.63 -6.73
N LEU A 454 -1.11 21.97 -5.97
CA LEU A 454 0.03 22.58 -5.28
C LEU A 454 1.33 21.98 -5.76
N GLU A 455 2.31 22.83 -6.06
CA GLU A 455 3.60 22.37 -6.58
C GLU A 455 4.59 22.03 -5.46
N VAL A 456 5.23 20.87 -5.57
CA VAL A 456 6.40 20.51 -4.76
C VAL A 456 7.65 21.10 -5.41
N PRO A 457 8.60 21.68 -4.63
CA PRO A 457 9.84 22.21 -5.18
C PRO A 457 10.59 21.17 -6.03
N LYS A 458 11.11 21.59 -7.19
CA LYS A 458 11.73 20.69 -8.18
C LYS A 458 12.85 19.82 -7.61
N HIS A 459 13.65 20.35 -6.67
CA HIS A 459 14.75 19.62 -6.04
C HIS A 459 14.27 18.54 -5.04
N LEU A 460 13.00 18.56 -4.65
CA LEU A 460 12.33 17.58 -3.78
C LEU A 460 11.38 16.67 -4.55
N ASN A 461 11.52 16.59 -5.88
CA ASN A 461 10.79 15.63 -6.70
C ASN A 461 11.07 14.20 -6.23
N PHE A 462 10.05 13.36 -6.12
CA PHE A 462 10.18 12.04 -5.51
C PHE A 462 9.51 10.93 -6.35
N PRO A 463 9.92 9.67 -6.19
CA PRO A 463 9.28 8.53 -6.84
C PRO A 463 7.83 8.32 -6.39
N LEU A 464 7.05 7.57 -7.17
CA LEU A 464 5.71 7.14 -6.75
C LEU A 464 5.79 6.38 -5.42
N GLY A 465 4.88 6.69 -4.51
CA GLY A 465 4.75 6.02 -3.21
C GLY A 465 3.98 4.71 -3.30
N PHE A 466 3.88 4.05 -2.14
CA PHE A 466 2.92 2.97 -1.92
C PHE A 466 1.73 3.57 -1.17
N HIS A 467 1.57 3.23 0.11
CA HIS A 467 0.39 3.64 0.86
C HIS A 467 0.58 4.94 1.63
N GLY A 468 -0.49 5.71 1.72
CA GLY A 468 -0.60 6.92 2.48
C GLY A 468 -1.72 6.88 3.53
N PHE A 469 -1.67 7.82 4.45
CA PHE A 469 -2.60 7.94 5.56
C PHE A 469 -2.93 9.40 5.82
N TRP A 470 -4.22 9.69 5.97
CA TRP A 470 -4.69 11.00 6.41
C TRP A 470 -4.88 11.01 7.92
N ASP A 471 -4.20 11.95 8.57
CA ASP A 471 -4.23 12.14 10.01
C ASP A 471 -4.98 13.41 10.39
N ASN A 472 -6.11 13.23 11.07
CA ASN A 472 -6.93 14.31 11.61
C ASN A 472 -6.38 14.91 12.91
N SER A 473 -5.37 14.28 13.54
CA SER A 473 -4.78 14.81 14.77
C SER A 473 -3.80 15.94 14.44
N ASN A 474 -4.21 17.16 14.76
CA ASN A 474 -3.31 18.32 14.87
C ASN A 474 -3.10 18.65 16.34
#